data_AF-A0A3R7AXH2-F1
#
_entry.id   AF-A0A3R7AXH2-F1
#
_cell.length_a   1.000
_cell.length_b   1.000
_cell.length_c   1.000
_cell.angle_alpha   90.00
_cell.angle_beta   90.00
_cell.angle_gamma   90.00
#
_symmetry.space_group_name_H-M   'P 1'
#
loop_
_entity.id
_entity.type
_entity.pdbx_description
1 polymer ?
#
loop_
_entity_poly.entity_id
_entity_poly.type
_entity_poly.pdbx_seq_one_letter_code
_entity_poly.pdbx_strand_id
1 'polypeptide(L)'
;MKKTLEEGGSLRDLKPDEVAEASFRVLGRRVEVDEGFLREVTDPLSSLSRRRSRGGPRPEEVERMLRDRRKRLEACRGELEGKRSAVEAAKRRLRKAVEGYLSTLDPT
;
A
#
# COMPACT_ATOMS: atom_id res chain seq x y z
N MET A 1 -27.07 -0.83 -14.90
CA MET A 1 -25.70 -0.29 -14.72
C MET A 1 -25.36 0.79 -15.74
N LYS A 2 -25.11 0.47 -17.03
CA LYS A 2 -24.82 1.51 -18.04
C LYS A 2 -25.95 2.55 -18.15
N LYS A 3 -27.20 2.07 -18.20
CA LYS A 3 -28.41 2.90 -18.21
C LYS A 3 -28.51 3.88 -17.01
N THR A 4 -28.36 3.36 -15.79
CA THR A 4 -28.40 4.15 -14.54
C THR A 4 -27.34 5.27 -14.50
N LEU A 5 -26.14 5.00 -15.05
CA LEU A 5 -25.06 5.98 -15.17
C LEU A 5 -25.31 7.02 -16.28
N GLU A 6 -25.89 6.59 -17.41
CA GLU A 6 -26.25 7.47 -18.53
C GLU A 6 -27.37 8.44 -18.17
N GLU A 7 -28.23 8.06 -17.23
CA GLU A 7 -29.30 8.91 -16.66
C GLU A 7 -28.80 9.85 -15.54
N GLY A 8 -27.48 9.87 -15.27
CA GLY A 8 -26.86 10.72 -14.26
C GLY A 8 -26.97 10.19 -12.82
N GLY A 9 -27.45 8.96 -12.65
CA GLY A 9 -27.56 8.30 -11.35
C GLY A 9 -26.24 7.71 -10.83
N SER A 10 -26.23 7.40 -9.53
CA SER A 10 -25.14 6.70 -8.85
C SER A 10 -25.37 5.19 -8.83
N LEU A 11 -24.31 4.40 -8.60
CA LEU A 11 -24.44 2.96 -8.33
C LEU A 11 -25.34 2.67 -7.13
N ARG A 12 -25.46 3.61 -6.18
CA ARG A 12 -26.35 3.50 -5.01
C ARG A 12 -27.84 3.60 -5.36
N ASP A 13 -28.17 4.13 -6.54
CA ASP A 13 -29.55 4.29 -7.00
C ASP A 13 -30.06 3.05 -7.77
N LEU A 14 -29.21 2.01 -7.89
CA LEU A 14 -29.51 0.79 -8.61
C LEU A 14 -30.64 0.00 -7.91
N LYS A 15 -31.67 -0.36 -8.67
CA LYS A 15 -32.80 -1.15 -8.19
C LYS A 15 -32.63 -2.65 -8.48
N PRO A 16 -33.22 -3.53 -7.66
CA PRO A 16 -33.27 -4.98 -7.91
C PRO A 16 -33.69 -5.36 -9.34
N ASP A 17 -34.75 -4.74 -9.85
CA ASP A 17 -35.28 -5.03 -11.18
C ASP A 17 -34.27 -4.74 -12.29
N GLU A 18 -33.47 -3.69 -12.15
CA GLU A 18 -32.43 -3.35 -13.13
C GLU A 18 -31.33 -4.43 -13.19
N VAL A 19 -31.05 -5.11 -12.07
CA VAL A 19 -30.13 -6.24 -12.01
C VAL A 19 -30.76 -7.49 -12.60
N ALA A 20 -32.03 -7.76 -12.32
CA ALA A 20 -32.77 -8.87 -12.89
C ALA A 20 -32.90 -8.77 -14.42
N GLU A 21 -33.19 -7.57 -14.94
CA GLU A 21 -33.23 -7.30 -16.38
C GLU A 21 -31.85 -7.42 -17.04
N ALA A 22 -30.81 -6.86 -16.41
CA ALA A 22 -29.45 -6.94 -16.94
C ALA A 22 -28.94 -8.38 -16.96
N SER A 23 -29.19 -9.15 -15.89
CA SER A 23 -28.81 -10.55 -15.81
C SER A 23 -29.55 -11.41 -16.81
N PHE A 24 -30.85 -11.20 -17.03
CA PHE A 24 -31.59 -11.92 -18.07
C PHE A 24 -31.01 -11.64 -19.47
N ARG A 25 -30.70 -10.37 -19.76
CA ARG A 25 -30.13 -9.96 -21.05
C ARG A 25 -28.75 -10.56 -21.31
N VAL A 26 -27.91 -10.65 -20.28
CA VAL A 26 -26.49 -11.08 -20.42
C VAL A 26 -26.32 -12.58 -20.21
N LEU A 27 -27.04 -13.17 -19.25
CA LEU A 27 -26.86 -14.55 -18.81
C LEU A 27 -28.00 -15.48 -19.24
N GLY A 28 -29.09 -14.95 -19.82
CA GLY A 28 -30.29 -15.71 -20.18
C GLY A 28 -31.14 -16.16 -18.98
N ARG A 29 -30.81 -15.71 -17.76
CA ARG A 29 -31.55 -16.01 -16.53
C ARG A 29 -31.66 -14.79 -15.63
N ARG A 30 -32.78 -14.67 -14.93
CA ARG A 30 -32.99 -13.61 -13.95
C ARG A 30 -32.22 -13.93 -12.67
N VAL A 31 -31.40 -12.98 -12.23
CA VAL A 31 -30.77 -13.00 -10.92
C VAL A 31 -31.48 -11.97 -10.07
N GLU A 32 -32.27 -12.46 -9.13
CA GLU A 32 -33.00 -11.63 -8.17
C GLU A 32 -32.09 -11.34 -6.97
N VAL A 33 -32.06 -10.09 -6.54
CA VAL A 33 -31.28 -9.61 -5.39
C VAL A 33 -32.18 -8.70 -4.56
N ASP A 34 -32.01 -8.70 -3.24
CA ASP A 34 -32.78 -7.78 -2.39
C ASP A 34 -32.13 -6.39 -2.35
N GLU A 35 -32.93 -5.37 -2.00
CA GLU A 35 -32.45 -3.99 -1.88
C GLU A 35 -31.37 -3.82 -0.80
N GLY A 36 -31.44 -4.61 0.28
CA GLY A 36 -30.47 -4.56 1.37
C GLY A 36 -29.10 -4.98 0.89
N PHE A 37 -29.03 -6.10 0.17
CA PHE A 37 -27.84 -6.59 -0.49
C PHE A 37 -27.28 -5.55 -1.46
N LEU A 38 -28.13 -4.96 -2.31
CA LEU A 38 -27.68 -3.91 -3.24
C LEU A 38 -27.09 -2.69 -2.53
N ARG A 39 -27.74 -2.19 -1.48
CA ARG A 39 -27.20 -1.10 -0.66
C ARG A 39 -25.84 -1.47 -0.05
N GLU A 40 -25.70 -2.70 0.44
CA GLU A 40 -24.45 -3.17 1.04
C GLU A 40 -23.31 -3.30 0.00
N VAL A 41 -23.57 -3.86 -1.19
CA VAL A 41 -22.52 -4.06 -2.22
C VAL A 41 -22.13 -2.78 -2.94
N THR A 42 -23.04 -1.81 -3.01
CA THR A 42 -22.80 -0.50 -3.64
C THR A 42 -22.24 0.55 -2.68
N ASP A 43 -22.23 0.28 -1.37
CA ASP A 43 -21.57 1.13 -0.40
C ASP A 43 -20.02 0.98 -0.45
N PRO A 44 -19.27 2.07 -0.74
CA PRO A 44 -17.82 2.02 -0.83
C PRO A 44 -17.13 1.58 0.46
N LEU A 45 -17.62 2.01 1.63
CA LEU A 45 -16.99 1.67 2.92
C LEU A 45 -17.15 0.19 3.23
N SER A 46 -18.32 -0.36 2.95
CA SER A 46 -18.61 -1.80 3.06
C SER A 46 -17.77 -2.62 2.09
N SER A 47 -17.55 -2.11 0.85
CA SER A 47 -16.64 -2.72 -0.12
C SER A 47 -15.19 -2.80 0.38
N LEU A 48 -14.67 -1.71 0.97
CA LEU A 48 -13.32 -1.71 1.55
C LEU A 48 -13.21 -2.65 2.76
N SER A 49 -14.21 -2.65 3.64
CA SER A 49 -14.22 -3.44 4.87
C SER A 49 -14.24 -4.95 4.63
N ARG A 50 -14.84 -5.41 3.51
CA ARG A 50 -14.89 -6.83 3.13
C ARG A 50 -13.58 -7.36 2.54
N ARG A 51 -12.67 -6.49 2.06
CA ARG A 51 -11.39 -6.90 1.45
C ARG A 51 -10.34 -7.23 2.52
N ARG A 52 -10.53 -8.38 3.18
CA ARG A 52 -9.73 -8.88 4.31
C ARG A 52 -8.44 -9.60 3.94
N SER A 53 -8.14 -9.72 2.64
CA SER A 53 -6.90 -10.33 2.18
C SER A 53 -5.68 -9.55 2.69
N ARG A 54 -4.57 -10.25 2.93
CA ARG A 54 -3.29 -9.61 3.24
C ARG A 54 -2.88 -8.66 2.10
N GLY A 55 -2.44 -7.46 2.44
CA GLY A 55 -2.18 -6.37 1.51
C GLY A 55 -3.43 -5.61 1.03
N GLY A 56 -4.62 -5.96 1.53
CA GLY A 56 -5.88 -5.34 1.14
C GLY A 56 -6.10 -3.93 1.72
N PRO A 57 -7.11 -3.20 1.21
CA PRO A 57 -7.39 -1.83 1.60
C PRO A 57 -8.22 -1.71 2.89
N ARG A 58 -8.53 -2.82 3.57
CA ARG A 58 -9.25 -2.78 4.85
C ARG A 58 -8.43 -1.99 5.88
N PRO A 59 -9.03 -1.07 6.67
CA PRO A 59 -8.29 -0.21 7.60
C PRO A 59 -7.29 -0.94 8.49
N GLU A 60 -7.70 -2.05 9.12
CA GLU A 60 -6.82 -2.86 9.97
C GLU A 60 -5.57 -3.39 9.23
N GLU A 61 -5.72 -3.78 7.96
CA GLU A 61 -4.62 -4.28 7.14
C GLU A 61 -3.69 -3.14 6.71
N VAL A 62 -4.26 -1.98 6.38
CA VAL A 62 -3.50 -0.76 6.08
C VAL A 62 -2.69 -0.33 7.30
N GLU A 63 -3.28 -0.32 8.49
CA GLU A 63 -2.57 -0.02 9.73
C GLU A 63 -1.43 -1.02 10.00
N ARG A 64 -1.68 -2.32 9.82
CA ARG A 64 -0.65 -3.36 9.92
C ARG A 64 0.50 -3.08 8.96
N MET A 65 0.18 -2.78 7.71
CA MET A 65 1.13 -2.43 6.66
C MET A 65 1.95 -1.19 7.01
N LEU A 66 1.33 -0.15 7.57
CA LEU A 66 2.00 1.08 8.00
C LEU A 66 2.96 0.81 9.16
N ARG A 67 2.54 0.03 10.16
CA ARG A 67 3.41 -0.39 11.28
C ARG A 67 4.64 -1.14 10.77
N ASP A 68 4.47 -2.11 9.88
CA ASP A 68 5.57 -2.86 9.28
C ASP A 68 6.54 -1.96 8.50
N ARG A 69 6.00 -1.00 7.74
CA ARG A 69 6.80 -0.07 6.93
C ARG A 69 7.61 0.87 7.80
N ARG A 70 7.05 1.37 8.90
CA ARG A 70 7.79 2.19 9.88
C ARG A 70 8.97 1.41 10.47
N LYS A 71 8.75 0.15 10.89
CA LYS A 71 9.83 -0.71 11.42
C LYS A 71 10.95 -0.93 10.40
N ARG A 72 10.59 -1.24 9.14
CA ARG A 72 11.58 -1.42 8.07
C ARG A 72 12.37 -0.14 7.79
N LEU A 73 11.69 1.00 7.79
CA LEU A 73 12.33 2.30 7.57
C LEU A 73 13.35 2.62 8.67
N GLU A 74 13.03 2.34 9.93
CA GLU A 74 13.97 2.52 11.04
C GLU A 74 15.17 1.58 10.93
N ALA A 75 14.96 0.30 10.61
CA ALA A 75 16.05 -0.64 10.38
C ALA A 75 16.99 -0.16 9.26
N CYS A 76 16.43 0.25 8.11
CA CYS A 76 17.21 0.80 7.01
C CYS A 76 18.00 2.05 7.40
N ARG A 77 17.44 2.94 8.22
CA ARG A 77 18.16 4.13 8.72
C ARG A 77 19.33 3.74 9.61
N GLY A 78 19.14 2.79 10.53
CA GLY A 78 20.21 2.30 11.40
C GLY A 78 21.33 1.63 10.60
N GLU A 79 21.00 0.80 9.61
CA GLU A 79 21.99 0.19 8.71
C GLU A 79 22.79 1.24 7.93
N LEU A 80 22.12 2.27 7.41
CA LEU A 80 22.76 3.35 6.67
C LEU A 80 23.73 4.14 7.55
N GLU A 81 23.31 4.47 8.77
CA GLU A 81 24.14 5.19 9.75
C GLU A 81 25.37 4.36 10.15
N GLY A 82 25.19 3.07 10.40
CA GLY A 82 26.30 2.15 10.69
C GLY A 82 27.32 2.09 9.55
N LYS A 83 26.84 1.97 8.30
CA LYS A 83 27.71 1.99 7.11
C LYS A 83 28.45 3.32 6.96
N ARG A 84 27.78 4.45 7.16
CA ARG A 84 28.41 5.78 7.13
C ARG A 84 29.52 5.90 8.17
N SER A 85 29.24 5.49 9.40
CA SER A 85 30.21 5.52 10.50
C SER A 85 31.44 4.66 10.22
N ALA A 86 31.24 3.47 9.63
CA ALA A 86 32.33 2.57 9.26
C ALA A 86 33.25 3.18 8.18
N VAL A 87 32.66 3.81 7.16
CA VAL A 87 33.42 4.50 6.09
C VAL A 87 34.23 5.66 6.68
N GLU A 88 33.63 6.49 7.52
CA GLU A 88 34.35 7.61 8.14
C GLU A 88 35.49 7.13 9.06
N ALA A 89 35.28 6.05 9.81
CA ALA A 89 36.34 5.43 10.61
C ALA A 89 37.47 4.85 9.74
N ALA A 90 37.16 4.27 8.58
CA ALA A 90 38.16 3.79 7.63
C ALA A 90 38.97 4.96 7.03
N LYS A 91 38.31 6.04 6.62
CA LYS A 91 38.99 7.27 6.14
C LYS A 91 39.93 7.85 7.19
N ARG A 92 39.50 7.94 8.46
CA ARG A 92 40.37 8.44 9.56
C ARG A 92 41.59 7.54 9.77
N ARG A 93 41.42 6.21 9.74
CA ARG A 93 42.53 5.26 9.86
C ARG A 93 43.52 5.40 8.71
N LEU A 94 43.02 5.52 7.48
CA LEU A 94 43.87 5.72 6.30
C LEU A 94 44.69 7.01 6.40
N ARG A 95 44.05 8.14 6.77
CA ARG A 95 44.76 9.41 6.95
C ARG A 95 45.89 9.30 7.97
N LYS A 96 45.61 8.74 9.15
CA LYS A 96 46.63 8.53 10.19
C LYS A 96 47.77 7.65 9.73
N ALA A 97 47.49 6.59 8.97
CA ALA A 97 48.53 5.72 8.43
C ALA A 97 49.44 6.47 7.45
N VAL A 98 48.84 7.25 6.53
CA VAL A 98 49.59 8.08 5.57
C VAL A 98 50.43 9.14 6.28
N GLU A 99 49.87 9.87 7.24
CA GLU A 99 50.59 10.84 8.06
C GLU A 99 51.78 10.20 8.79
N GLY A 100 51.59 9.00 9.34
CA GLY A 100 52.65 8.22 9.97
C GLY A 100 53.80 7.94 9.01
N TYR A 101 53.52 7.44 7.80
CA TYR A 101 54.57 7.18 6.80
C TYR A 101 55.30 8.45 6.36
N LEU A 102 54.58 9.56 6.14
CA LEU A 102 55.20 10.83 5.76
C LEU A 102 56.13 11.36 6.85
N SER A 103 55.71 11.30 8.12
CA SER A 103 56.55 11.74 9.25
C SER A 103 57.82 10.90 9.46
N THR A 104 57.85 9.65 8.98
CA THR A 104 59.05 8.80 9.02
C THR A 104 60.02 9.03 7.87
N LEU A 105 59.55 9.64 6.77
CA LEU A 105 60.35 9.91 5.57
C LEU A 105 61.04 11.29 5.60
N ASP A 106 60.53 12.23 6.42
CA ASP A 106 61.14 13.54 6.68
C ASP A 106 61.68 13.62 8.13
N PRO A 107 62.84 13.01 8.44
CA PRO A 107 63.51 13.26 9.72
C PRO A 107 64.11 14.67 9.67
N THR A 108 63.50 15.61 10.38
CA THR A 108 64.14 16.90 10.70
C THR A 108 65.08 16.72 11.88
#